data_AF-A0A2E9Z943-F1
#
_entry.id   AF-A0A2E9Z943-F1
#
_cell.length_a   1.000
_cell.length_b   1.000
_cell.length_c   1.000
_cell.angle_alpha   90.00
_cell.angle_beta   90.00
_cell.angle_gamma   90.00
#
_symmetry.space_group_name_H-M   'P 1'
#
loop_
_entity.id
_entity.type
_entity.pdbx_description
1 polymer ?
#
loop_
_entity_poly.entity_id
_entity_poly.type
_entity_poly.pdbx_seq_one_letter_code
_entity_poly.pdbx_strand_id
1 'polypeptide(L)'
;MSNPFEFNRIGRVREIGKTIVLRKYPNVQWEKTTLDNGEIKYERKVYSEDRYKTFTFNMDNKEIEEFNNAHEKQIMIDSDREQKLKTIRKPLQNTHKTNDFKKELTRGVLQGEFGVTDGNDAIPILGTFGAGPCLIVAIYESEKKSAFLTHIDASTCLDSFNRELSRLNYNPRTSQVHLYGGDSSSHDMCMDVYEIMENKGFVIVNSDIVREETDSASFAIDARNGNVYSNVNSNDLDTPNIDARLTCRGLGAGGVTGLSKIYDSRIYSSSRESSPKEDEEYTATEASSFDDNDSLLESSDITISSNELNKIINSYKSKHPLNIFNIRPSSEIAALRELVGVPRKDTSFTREEIAKCIESARSCKSQERAQIIRGEDSFQKPTSNGTDEVLMRIQKMLSTPKIESQHSP
;
A
#
# COMPACT_ATOMS: atom_id res chain seq x y z
N MET A 1 1.23 -32.48 4.02
CA MET A 1 1.17 -31.25 3.19
C MET A 1 -0.04 -30.45 3.67
N SER A 2 0.08 -29.12 3.80
CA SER A 2 -1.06 -28.27 4.16
C SER A 2 -2.15 -28.37 3.10
N ASN A 3 -3.41 -28.51 3.51
CA ASN A 3 -4.55 -28.54 2.61
C ASN A 3 -4.51 -27.30 1.68
N PRO A 4 -4.36 -27.46 0.35
CA PRO A 4 -4.31 -26.31 -0.56
C PRO A 4 -5.63 -25.52 -0.59
N PHE A 5 -6.71 -26.13 -0.06
CA PHE A 5 -8.08 -25.64 0.06
C PHE A 5 -8.47 -25.17 1.47
N GLU A 6 -7.53 -25.03 2.41
CA GLU A 6 -7.80 -24.22 3.61
C GLU A 6 -7.93 -22.76 3.15
N PHE A 7 -9.18 -22.33 3.01
CA PHE A 7 -9.54 -21.02 2.50
C PHE A 7 -10.28 -20.22 3.58
N ASN A 8 -9.65 -19.13 4.02
CA ASN A 8 -10.35 -18.13 4.84
C ASN A 8 -11.16 -17.15 3.98
N ARG A 9 -10.79 -16.98 2.69
CA ARG A 9 -11.54 -16.24 1.67
C ARG A 9 -11.32 -16.90 0.31
N ILE A 10 -12.39 -17.29 -0.35
CA ILE A 10 -12.41 -17.61 -1.78
C ILE A 10 -13.12 -16.39 -2.40
N GLY A 11 -12.57 -15.82 -3.47
CA GLY A 11 -13.26 -14.85 -4.30
C GLY A 11 -14.40 -15.52 -5.07
N ARG A 12 -15.07 -14.76 -5.94
CA ARG A 12 -16.29 -15.21 -6.64
C ARG A 12 -16.14 -16.57 -7.34
N VAL A 13 -17.18 -17.39 -7.23
CA VAL A 13 -17.36 -18.55 -8.11
C VAL A 13 -17.81 -18.06 -9.49
N ARG A 14 -17.17 -18.56 -10.55
CA ARG A 14 -17.69 -18.38 -11.91
C ARG A 14 -17.82 -19.72 -12.61
N GLU A 15 -18.98 -19.96 -13.20
CA GLU A 15 -19.20 -21.07 -14.11
C GLU A 15 -19.04 -20.56 -15.55
N ILE A 16 -18.06 -21.10 -16.27
CA ILE A 16 -17.77 -20.77 -17.66
C ILE A 16 -17.85 -22.06 -18.47
N GLY A 17 -19.05 -22.36 -18.98
CA GLY A 17 -19.31 -23.62 -19.69
C GLY A 17 -19.10 -24.83 -18.78
N LYS A 18 -18.04 -25.61 -19.02
CA LYS A 18 -17.69 -26.81 -18.21
C LYS A 18 -16.64 -26.55 -17.13
N THR A 19 -16.26 -25.29 -16.93
CA THR A 19 -15.21 -24.88 -16.00
C THR A 19 -15.80 -24.10 -14.82
N ILE A 20 -15.55 -24.58 -13.60
CA ILE A 20 -15.81 -23.86 -12.36
C ILE A 20 -14.51 -23.16 -11.95
N VAL A 21 -14.58 -21.86 -11.73
CA VAL A 21 -13.44 -21.01 -11.36
C VAL A 21 -13.62 -20.53 -9.92
N LEU A 22 -12.65 -20.82 -9.05
CA LEU A 22 -12.54 -20.34 -7.68
C LEU A 22 -11.31 -19.44 -7.55
N ARG A 23 -11.48 -18.15 -7.29
CA ARG A 23 -10.33 -17.24 -7.08
C ARG A 23 -9.90 -17.28 -5.60
N LYS A 24 -8.61 -17.31 -5.27
CA LYS A 24 -8.15 -17.34 -3.85
C LYS A 24 -7.61 -15.98 -3.38
N TYR A 25 -6.95 -15.25 -4.26
CA TYR A 25 -6.31 -13.93 -4.05
C TYR A 25 -6.15 -13.32 -5.45
N PRO A 26 -5.81 -12.02 -5.65
CA PRO A 26 -5.77 -11.43 -6.99
C PRO A 26 -4.93 -12.25 -7.98
N ASN A 27 -3.95 -13.01 -7.48
CA ASN A 27 -2.99 -13.76 -8.27
C ASN A 27 -3.16 -15.28 -8.27
N VAL A 28 -4.16 -15.87 -7.59
CA VAL A 28 -4.34 -17.34 -7.59
C VAL A 28 -5.77 -17.70 -7.94
N GLN A 29 -5.92 -18.60 -8.90
CA GLN A 29 -7.19 -19.12 -9.39
C GLN A 29 -7.13 -20.65 -9.44
N TRP A 30 -8.17 -21.30 -8.95
CA TRP A 30 -8.40 -22.72 -9.11
C TRP A 30 -9.50 -22.94 -10.15
N GLU A 31 -9.33 -23.96 -10.98
CA GLU A 31 -10.27 -24.34 -12.01
C GLU A 31 -10.57 -25.83 -11.90
N LYS A 32 -11.85 -26.19 -11.96
CA LYS A 32 -12.31 -27.57 -12.16
C LYS A 32 -13.00 -27.62 -13.52
N THR A 33 -12.42 -28.34 -14.46
CA THR A 33 -12.94 -28.46 -15.83
C THR A 33 -13.36 -29.89 -16.12
N THR A 34 -14.61 -30.08 -16.52
CA THR A 34 -15.10 -31.37 -17.03
C THR A 34 -14.82 -31.45 -18.53
N LEU A 35 -13.98 -32.39 -18.94
CA LEU A 35 -13.62 -32.63 -20.35
C LEU A 35 -14.75 -33.36 -21.09
N ASP A 36 -14.67 -33.42 -22.43
CA ASP A 36 -15.70 -34.04 -23.27
C ASP A 36 -15.84 -35.55 -23.05
N ASN A 37 -14.77 -36.22 -22.62
CA ASN A 37 -14.76 -37.62 -22.23
C ASN A 37 -15.28 -37.86 -20.79
N GLY A 38 -15.70 -36.81 -20.07
CA GLY A 38 -16.16 -36.87 -18.68
C GLY A 38 -15.05 -36.83 -17.64
N GLU A 39 -13.77 -36.81 -18.04
CA GLU A 39 -12.66 -36.65 -17.10
C GLU A 39 -12.68 -35.27 -16.46
N ILE A 40 -12.34 -35.19 -15.17
CA ILE A 40 -12.27 -33.93 -14.44
C ILE A 40 -10.80 -33.53 -14.31
N LYS A 41 -10.49 -32.32 -14.75
CA LYS A 41 -9.17 -31.71 -14.63
C LYS A 41 -9.21 -30.60 -13.59
N TYR A 42 -8.29 -30.64 -12.65
CA TYR A 42 -8.11 -29.58 -11.66
C TYR A 42 -6.82 -28.82 -11.92
N GLU A 43 -6.93 -27.50 -12.03
CA GLU A 43 -5.81 -26.62 -12.33
C GLU A 43 -5.71 -25.48 -11.33
N ARG A 44 -4.48 -25.11 -10.96
CA ARG A 44 -4.18 -23.87 -10.25
C ARG A 44 -3.43 -22.94 -11.20
N LYS A 45 -3.96 -21.75 -11.44
CA LYS A 45 -3.30 -20.67 -12.15
C LYS A 45 -2.75 -19.65 -11.15
N VAL A 46 -1.46 -19.34 -11.28
CA VAL A 46 -0.79 -18.30 -10.49
C VAL A 46 -0.37 -17.18 -11.42
N TYR A 47 -0.97 -16.00 -11.28
CA TYR A 47 -0.75 -14.82 -12.10
C TYR A 47 0.41 -13.97 -11.56
N SER A 48 1.18 -13.39 -12.48
CA SER A 48 2.29 -12.48 -12.22
C SER A 48 2.35 -11.48 -13.38
N GLU A 49 1.96 -10.23 -13.10
CA GLU A 49 1.93 -9.11 -14.06
C GLU A 49 1.16 -9.49 -15.34
N ASP A 50 1.86 -9.93 -16.40
CA ASP A 50 1.26 -10.27 -17.70
C ASP A 50 1.24 -11.78 -18.02
N ARG A 51 1.64 -12.63 -17.07
CA ARG A 51 1.76 -14.07 -17.29
C ARG A 51 1.08 -14.84 -16.17
N TYR A 52 0.66 -16.06 -16.48
CA TYR A 52 0.27 -17.02 -15.45
C TYR A 52 1.01 -18.34 -15.65
N LYS A 53 1.22 -19.04 -14.54
CA LYS A 53 1.68 -20.43 -14.54
C LYS A 53 0.51 -21.32 -14.15
N THR A 54 0.26 -22.34 -14.96
CA THR A 54 -0.76 -23.36 -14.68
C THR A 54 -0.10 -24.59 -14.09
N PHE A 55 -0.72 -25.12 -13.04
CA PHE A 55 -0.33 -26.36 -12.40
C PHE A 55 -1.53 -27.31 -12.45
N THR A 56 -1.36 -28.48 -13.06
CA THR A 56 -2.38 -29.52 -13.10
C THR A 56 -2.19 -30.47 -11.93
N PHE A 57 -3.28 -30.87 -11.28
CA PHE A 57 -3.25 -31.76 -10.13
C PHE A 57 -4.09 -33.00 -10.38
N ASN A 58 -3.53 -34.16 -10.02
CA ASN A 58 -4.28 -35.39 -9.86
C ASN A 58 -4.75 -35.44 -8.40
N MET A 59 -5.99 -35.04 -8.16
CA MET A 59 -6.55 -34.96 -6.80
C MET A 59 -7.06 -36.33 -6.36
N ASP A 60 -6.79 -36.69 -5.11
CA ASP A 60 -7.44 -37.85 -4.49
C ASP A 60 -8.89 -37.54 -4.07
N ASN A 61 -9.64 -38.57 -3.63
CA ASN A 61 -11.05 -38.39 -3.26
C ASN A 61 -11.26 -37.38 -2.12
N LYS A 62 -10.30 -37.28 -1.20
CA LYS A 62 -10.39 -36.34 -0.07
C LYS A 62 -10.16 -34.91 -0.54
N GLU A 63 -9.16 -34.68 -1.40
CA GLU A 63 -8.90 -33.36 -2.00
C GLU A 63 -10.08 -32.89 -2.86
N ILE A 64 -10.73 -33.80 -3.59
CA ILE A 64 -11.95 -33.52 -4.36
C ILE A 64 -13.10 -33.10 -3.43
N GLU A 65 -13.30 -33.82 -2.34
CA GLU A 65 -14.32 -33.48 -1.33
C GLU A 65 -14.05 -32.10 -0.72
N GLU A 66 -12.81 -31.80 -0.34
CA GLU A 66 -12.40 -30.50 0.18
C GLU A 66 -12.64 -29.36 -0.82
N PHE A 67 -12.33 -29.58 -2.10
CA PHE A 67 -12.63 -28.61 -3.17
C PHE A 67 -14.13 -28.37 -3.32
N ASN A 68 -14.95 -29.42 -3.35
CA ASN A 68 -16.40 -29.28 -3.50
C ASN A 68 -17.02 -28.58 -2.28
N ASN A 69 -16.60 -28.91 -1.06
CA ASN A 69 -17.04 -28.23 0.15
C ASN A 69 -16.67 -26.73 0.13
N ALA A 70 -15.45 -26.42 -0.31
CA ALA A 70 -15.01 -25.03 -0.51
C ALA A 70 -15.85 -24.29 -1.55
N HIS A 71 -16.18 -24.95 -2.65
CA HIS A 71 -17.02 -24.41 -3.71
C HIS A 71 -18.45 -24.11 -3.21
N GLU A 72 -19.10 -25.07 -2.55
CA GLU A 72 -20.44 -24.90 -1.97
C GLU A 72 -20.46 -23.77 -0.93
N LYS A 73 -19.44 -23.71 -0.07
CA LYS A 73 -19.28 -22.62 0.90
C LYS A 73 -19.19 -21.26 0.20
N GLN A 74 -18.46 -21.17 -0.91
CA GLN A 74 -18.36 -19.91 -1.64
C GLN A 74 -19.66 -19.52 -2.34
N ILE A 75 -20.42 -20.49 -2.88
CA ILE A 75 -21.76 -20.22 -3.44
C ILE A 75 -22.66 -19.60 -2.36
N MET A 76 -22.63 -20.15 -1.14
CA MET A 76 -23.39 -19.59 -0.02
C MET A 76 -22.94 -18.16 0.31
N ILE A 77 -21.63 -17.92 0.42
CA ILE A 77 -21.07 -16.57 0.68
C ILE A 77 -21.49 -15.59 -0.42
N ASP A 78 -21.39 -15.97 -1.69
CA ASP A 78 -21.76 -15.12 -2.83
C ASP A 78 -23.27 -14.82 -2.81
N SER A 79 -24.11 -15.80 -2.47
CA SER A 79 -25.56 -15.61 -2.32
C SER A 79 -25.89 -14.66 -1.16
N ASP A 80 -25.25 -14.85 0.00
CA ASP A 80 -25.43 -14.00 1.17
C ASP A 80 -24.99 -12.56 0.89
N ARG A 81 -23.86 -12.39 0.19
CA ARG A 81 -23.35 -11.06 -0.24
C ARG A 81 -24.30 -10.38 -1.22
N GLU A 82 -24.87 -11.12 -2.16
CA GLU A 82 -25.85 -10.58 -3.11
C GLU A 82 -27.14 -10.15 -2.40
N GLN A 83 -27.63 -10.95 -1.45
CA GLN A 83 -28.77 -10.57 -0.61
C GLN A 83 -28.44 -9.35 0.25
N LYS A 84 -27.26 -9.33 0.87
CA LYS A 84 -26.80 -8.19 1.67
C LYS A 84 -26.69 -6.94 0.82
N LEU A 85 -26.10 -7.01 -0.37
CA LEU A 85 -25.97 -5.89 -1.31
C LEU A 85 -27.32 -5.22 -1.57
N LYS A 86 -28.38 -6.01 -1.80
CA LYS A 86 -29.74 -5.50 -2.01
C LYS A 86 -30.29 -4.73 -0.80
N THR A 87 -29.87 -5.09 0.42
CA THR A 87 -30.31 -4.42 1.66
C THR A 87 -29.50 -3.17 2.00
N ILE A 88 -28.20 -3.17 1.66
CA ILE A 88 -27.29 -2.08 2.00
C ILE A 88 -27.23 -1.01 0.93
N ARG A 89 -27.54 -1.36 -0.33
CA ARG A 89 -27.46 -0.42 -1.46
C ARG A 89 -28.51 0.67 -1.27
N LYS A 90 -28.02 1.87 -1.05
CA LYS A 90 -28.85 3.07 -0.86
C LYS A 90 -28.28 4.16 -1.75
N PRO A 91 -29.12 4.83 -2.56
CA PRO A 91 -28.68 5.98 -3.34
C PRO A 91 -27.98 6.99 -2.46
N LEU A 92 -27.02 7.71 -3.03
CA LEU A 92 -26.33 8.76 -2.31
C LEU A 92 -27.33 9.88 -1.92
N GLN A 93 -27.49 10.12 -0.63
CA GLN A 93 -28.41 11.12 -0.07
C GLN A 93 -27.65 12.34 0.45
N ASN A 94 -28.39 13.46 0.60
CA ASN A 94 -27.90 14.72 1.18
C ASN A 94 -26.67 15.29 0.47
N THR A 95 -26.63 15.16 -0.86
CA THR A 95 -25.56 15.75 -1.65
C THR A 95 -25.82 17.21 -1.94
N HIS A 96 -24.78 18.01 -1.79
CA HIS A 96 -24.74 19.42 -2.13
C HIS A 96 -24.29 19.60 -3.58
N LYS A 97 -24.53 20.79 -4.13
CA LYS A 97 -24.12 21.12 -5.49
C LYS A 97 -22.66 21.58 -5.49
N THR A 98 -21.94 21.32 -6.57
CA THR A 98 -20.50 21.64 -6.67
C THR A 98 -20.20 23.14 -6.66
N ASN A 99 -21.18 24.00 -6.95
CA ASN A 99 -21.05 25.45 -6.85
C ASN A 99 -21.03 26.00 -5.42
N ASP A 100 -21.19 25.14 -4.41
CA ASP A 100 -21.16 25.50 -2.99
C ASP A 100 -19.73 25.56 -2.41
N PHE A 101 -18.70 25.16 -3.18
CA PHE A 101 -17.29 25.32 -2.79
C PHE A 101 -16.44 25.94 -3.89
N LYS A 102 -15.30 26.50 -3.49
CA LYS A 102 -14.32 27.07 -4.41
C LYS A 102 -13.16 26.11 -4.59
N LYS A 103 -12.63 26.01 -5.81
CA LYS A 103 -11.53 25.11 -6.18
C LYS A 103 -10.31 25.25 -5.28
N GLU A 104 -9.99 26.45 -4.84
CA GLU A 104 -8.80 26.72 -4.02
C GLU A 104 -8.87 26.10 -2.62
N LEU A 105 -10.09 25.74 -2.17
CA LEU A 105 -10.35 25.07 -0.89
C LEU A 105 -10.33 23.54 -1.02
N THR A 106 -10.01 23.02 -2.21
CA THR A 106 -10.11 21.59 -2.51
C THR A 106 -8.77 20.93 -2.77
N ARG A 107 -8.68 19.63 -2.50
CA ARG A 107 -7.59 18.77 -2.97
C ARG A 107 -8.18 17.56 -3.69
N GLY A 108 -7.80 17.39 -4.95
CA GLY A 108 -8.16 16.18 -5.70
C GLY A 108 -7.32 14.98 -5.28
N VAL A 109 -7.97 13.90 -4.89
CA VAL A 109 -7.43 12.56 -4.60
C VAL A 109 -7.61 11.70 -5.86
N LEU A 110 -6.53 11.17 -6.41
CA LEU A 110 -6.57 10.37 -7.63
C LEU A 110 -6.73 8.89 -7.32
N GLN A 111 -6.96 8.10 -8.37
CA GLN A 111 -7.08 6.65 -8.27
C GLN A 111 -5.88 6.03 -7.55
N GLY A 112 -6.17 5.25 -6.51
CA GLY A 112 -5.18 4.54 -5.72
C GLY A 112 -4.47 5.38 -4.66
N GLU A 113 -4.94 6.61 -4.43
CA GLU A 113 -4.46 7.49 -3.38
C GLU A 113 -5.49 7.61 -2.25
N PHE A 114 -5.05 8.19 -1.14
CA PHE A 114 -5.93 8.70 -0.10
C PHE A 114 -5.50 10.10 0.32
N GLY A 115 -6.44 10.86 0.87
CA GLY A 115 -6.21 12.15 1.50
C GLY A 115 -6.83 12.18 2.89
N VAL A 116 -6.23 13.00 3.75
CA VAL A 116 -6.75 13.36 5.08
C VAL A 116 -6.64 14.87 5.20
N THR A 117 -7.66 15.52 5.76
CA THR A 117 -7.64 16.95 6.08
C THR A 117 -8.56 17.20 7.28
N ASP A 118 -8.40 18.35 7.93
CA ASP A 118 -9.29 18.82 8.98
C ASP A 118 -10.02 20.13 8.62
N GLY A 119 -10.99 20.51 9.43
CA GLY A 119 -11.84 21.68 9.19
C GLY A 119 -11.11 23.01 9.33
N ASN A 120 -9.92 23.05 9.91
CA ASN A 120 -9.10 24.26 10.06
C ASN A 120 -8.02 24.37 8.98
N ASP A 121 -7.81 23.33 8.18
CA ASP A 121 -6.88 23.36 7.06
C ASP A 121 -7.28 24.41 6.01
N ALA A 122 -6.27 24.95 5.31
CA ALA A 122 -6.50 25.84 4.16
C ALA A 122 -7.24 25.14 3.00
N ILE A 123 -7.19 23.81 2.97
CA ILE A 123 -7.78 22.96 1.93
C ILE A 123 -8.67 21.89 2.59
N PRO A 124 -9.81 22.29 3.21
CA PRO A 124 -10.60 21.39 4.05
C PRO A 124 -11.49 20.42 3.25
N ILE A 125 -11.49 20.49 1.92
CA ILE A 125 -12.34 19.68 1.05
C ILE A 125 -11.49 18.68 0.26
N LEU A 126 -11.79 17.40 0.42
CA LEU A 126 -11.21 16.34 -0.41
C LEU A 126 -12.20 15.93 -1.48
N GLY A 127 -11.74 15.75 -2.71
CA GLY A 127 -12.60 15.30 -3.81
C GLY A 127 -11.92 14.30 -4.73
N THR A 128 -12.71 13.53 -5.46
CA THR A 128 -12.25 12.61 -6.50
C THR A 128 -13.30 12.49 -7.60
N PHE A 129 -12.88 12.02 -8.76
CA PHE A 129 -13.73 11.89 -9.94
C PHE A 129 -13.36 10.65 -10.75
N GLY A 130 -14.26 10.21 -11.63
CA GLY A 130 -13.96 9.15 -12.59
C GLY A 130 -13.93 7.74 -12.02
N ALA A 131 -14.59 7.47 -10.89
CA ALA A 131 -14.65 6.13 -10.30
C ALA A 131 -15.70 5.26 -11.03
N GLY A 132 -15.28 4.63 -12.14
CA GLY A 132 -16.07 3.61 -12.84
C GLY A 132 -16.11 2.30 -12.04
N PRO A 133 -15.26 1.30 -12.34
CA PRO A 133 -15.15 0.08 -11.52
C PRO A 133 -14.45 0.31 -10.17
N CYS A 134 -14.02 1.54 -9.88
CA CYS A 134 -13.35 1.88 -8.64
C CYS A 134 -14.37 2.25 -7.55
N LEU A 135 -14.00 2.10 -6.29
CA LEU A 135 -14.81 2.49 -5.14
C LEU A 135 -14.24 3.74 -4.47
N ILE A 136 -15.08 4.74 -4.25
CA ILE A 136 -14.76 5.88 -3.40
C ILE A 136 -15.20 5.55 -1.98
N VAL A 137 -14.28 5.74 -1.03
CA VAL A 137 -14.57 5.69 0.40
C VAL A 137 -14.29 7.07 0.97
N ALA A 138 -15.30 7.70 1.56
CA ALA A 138 -15.14 8.92 2.31
C ALA A 138 -15.64 8.74 3.75
N ILE A 139 -14.90 9.31 4.71
CA ILE A 139 -15.20 9.24 6.13
C ILE A 139 -15.09 10.64 6.72
N TYR A 140 -16.14 11.11 7.37
CA TYR A 140 -16.09 12.33 8.17
C TYR A 140 -16.18 11.98 9.65
N GLU A 141 -15.21 12.44 10.44
CA GLU A 141 -15.19 12.31 11.89
C GLU A 141 -15.57 13.63 12.55
N SER A 142 -16.74 13.64 13.19
CA SER A 142 -17.42 14.87 13.60
C SER A 142 -16.85 15.55 14.84
N GLU A 143 -16.21 14.83 15.77
CA GLU A 143 -15.55 15.39 16.95
C GLU A 143 -14.21 16.02 16.56
N LYS A 144 -13.46 15.36 15.68
CA LYS A 144 -12.17 15.84 15.17
C LYS A 144 -12.30 16.89 14.07
N LYS A 145 -13.48 17.02 13.46
CA LYS A 145 -13.69 17.80 12.23
C LYS A 145 -12.67 17.41 11.17
N SER A 146 -12.53 16.10 10.93
CA SER A 146 -11.56 15.58 9.98
C SER A 146 -12.22 14.71 8.93
N ALA A 147 -11.76 14.82 7.70
CA ALA A 147 -12.22 14.00 6.59
C ALA A 147 -11.09 13.12 6.07
N PHE A 148 -11.44 11.90 5.69
CA PHE A 148 -10.60 10.97 4.94
C PHE A 148 -11.32 10.63 3.64
N LEU A 149 -10.59 10.59 2.53
CA LEU A 149 -11.12 10.16 1.24
C LEU A 149 -10.09 9.30 0.53
N THR A 150 -10.51 8.15 0.00
CA THR A 150 -9.66 7.31 -0.85
C THR A 150 -10.43 6.81 -2.07
N HIS A 151 -9.68 6.63 -3.16
CA HIS A 151 -10.18 6.10 -4.42
C HIS A 151 -9.58 4.70 -4.63
N ILE A 152 -10.32 3.67 -4.21
CA ILE A 152 -9.87 2.27 -4.22
C ILE A 152 -10.11 1.66 -5.59
N ASP A 153 -9.06 1.06 -6.15
CA ASP A 153 -9.13 0.31 -7.41
C ASP A 153 -8.81 -1.18 -7.21
N ALA A 154 -8.92 -1.98 -8.28
CA ALA A 154 -8.63 -3.41 -8.25
C ALA A 154 -7.18 -3.76 -7.88
N SER A 155 -6.25 -2.80 -7.93
CA SER A 155 -4.84 -2.97 -7.54
C SER A 155 -4.56 -2.61 -6.09
N THR A 156 -5.54 -2.03 -5.39
CA THR A 156 -5.38 -1.51 -4.04
C THR A 156 -5.34 -2.66 -3.03
N CYS A 157 -4.28 -2.71 -2.23
CA CYS A 157 -4.12 -3.71 -1.17
C CYS A 157 -5.04 -3.36 0.02
N LEU A 158 -6.13 -4.11 0.20
CA LEU A 158 -7.11 -3.86 1.26
C LEU A 158 -6.54 -3.99 2.68
N ASP A 159 -5.49 -4.80 2.88
CA ASP A 159 -4.79 -4.87 4.17
C ASP A 159 -4.06 -3.56 4.50
N SER A 160 -3.44 -2.94 3.48
CA SER A 160 -2.80 -1.64 3.65
C SER A 160 -3.85 -0.56 3.93
N PHE A 161 -4.98 -0.58 3.22
CA PHE A 161 -6.11 0.30 3.51
C PHE A 161 -6.62 0.13 4.95
N ASN A 162 -6.85 -1.10 5.40
CA ASN A 162 -7.29 -1.41 6.76
C ASN A 162 -6.29 -0.91 7.83
N ARG A 163 -4.99 -1.03 7.56
CA ARG A 163 -3.93 -0.49 8.42
C ARG A 163 -3.98 1.03 8.48
N GLU A 164 -4.10 1.72 7.36
CA GLU A 164 -4.20 3.19 7.35
C GLU A 164 -5.45 3.69 8.07
N LEU A 165 -6.61 3.05 7.88
CA LEU A 165 -7.83 3.37 8.65
C LEU A 165 -7.59 3.28 10.17
N SER A 166 -6.82 2.28 10.61
CA SER A 166 -6.52 2.09 12.03
C SER A 166 -5.58 3.17 12.58
N ARG A 167 -4.74 3.79 11.72
CA ARG A 167 -3.83 4.89 12.10
C ARG A 167 -4.53 6.24 12.24
N LEU A 168 -5.66 6.45 11.55
CA LEU A 168 -6.45 7.69 11.68
C LEU A 168 -7.02 7.89 13.10
N ASN A 169 -7.14 6.80 13.86
CA ASN A 169 -7.70 6.81 15.22
C ASN A 169 -9.09 7.49 15.25
N TYR A 170 -9.91 7.29 14.21
CA TYR A 170 -11.28 7.80 14.15
C TYR A 170 -12.17 6.97 15.07
N ASN A 171 -13.15 7.61 15.70
CA ASN A 171 -14.15 6.92 16.50
C ASN A 171 -15.24 6.37 15.56
N PRO A 172 -15.35 5.04 15.36
CA PRO A 172 -16.25 4.48 14.36
C PRO A 172 -17.72 4.84 14.60
N ARG A 173 -18.11 5.10 15.85
CA ARG A 173 -19.50 5.39 16.24
C ARG A 173 -19.94 6.82 15.91
N THR A 174 -19.00 7.75 15.82
CA THR A 174 -19.26 9.18 15.50
C THR A 174 -18.85 9.53 14.07
N SER A 175 -18.15 8.62 13.40
CA SER A 175 -17.70 8.78 12.03
C SER A 175 -18.74 8.32 11.03
N GLN A 176 -19.02 9.18 10.04
CA GLN A 176 -19.95 8.92 8.95
C GLN A 176 -19.19 8.41 7.74
N VAL A 177 -19.55 7.21 7.26
CA VAL A 177 -18.95 6.58 6.09
C VAL A 177 -19.86 6.69 4.89
N HIS A 178 -19.27 7.07 3.76
CA HIS A 178 -19.89 7.14 2.45
C HIS A 178 -19.12 6.23 1.50
N LEU A 179 -19.81 5.24 0.94
CA LEU A 179 -19.29 4.34 -0.09
C LEU A 179 -20.01 4.67 -1.40
N TYR A 180 -19.24 4.99 -2.44
CA TYR A 180 -19.81 5.40 -3.72
C TYR A 180 -18.97 4.91 -4.91
N GLY A 181 -19.62 4.28 -5.89
CA GLY A 181 -18.96 3.81 -7.12
C GLY A 181 -18.99 2.28 -7.26
N GLY A 182 -18.05 1.76 -8.04
CA GLY A 182 -18.02 0.35 -8.42
C GLY A 182 -19.14 -0.01 -9.39
N ASP A 183 -18.97 -1.18 -9.98
CA ASP A 183 -19.84 -1.81 -10.95
C ASP A 183 -19.84 -3.34 -10.72
N SER A 184 -20.53 -4.09 -11.58
CA SER A 184 -20.59 -5.55 -11.46
C SER A 184 -19.23 -6.26 -11.50
N SER A 185 -18.20 -5.63 -12.10
CA SER A 185 -16.85 -6.17 -12.20
C SER A 185 -16.04 -6.04 -10.90
N SER A 186 -16.43 -5.10 -10.05
CA SER A 186 -15.79 -4.72 -8.79
C SER A 186 -16.58 -5.12 -7.54
N HIS A 187 -17.65 -5.90 -7.71
CA HIS A 187 -18.53 -6.41 -6.65
C HIS A 187 -17.77 -6.89 -5.40
N ASP A 188 -16.82 -7.81 -5.54
CA ASP A 188 -16.11 -8.41 -4.40
C ASP A 188 -15.30 -7.38 -3.62
N MET A 189 -14.65 -6.44 -4.33
CA MET A 189 -13.89 -5.35 -3.72
C MET A 189 -14.82 -4.43 -2.93
N CYS A 190 -15.98 -4.09 -3.49
CA CYS A 190 -16.97 -3.27 -2.81
C CYS A 190 -17.50 -3.94 -1.54
N MET A 191 -17.83 -5.23 -1.61
CA MET A 191 -18.31 -5.98 -0.45
C MET A 191 -17.22 -6.18 0.61
N ASP A 192 -15.97 -6.45 0.21
CA ASP A 192 -14.85 -6.55 1.15
C ASP A 192 -14.61 -5.23 1.90
N VAL A 193 -14.67 -4.09 1.21
CA VAL A 193 -14.53 -2.77 1.84
C VAL A 193 -15.71 -2.47 2.77
N TYR A 194 -16.94 -2.78 2.34
CA TYR A 194 -18.12 -2.64 3.20
C TYR A 194 -17.97 -3.44 4.50
N GLU A 195 -17.61 -4.72 4.40
CA GLU A 195 -17.42 -5.60 5.56
C GLU A 195 -16.28 -5.11 6.46
N ILE A 196 -15.20 -4.55 5.92
CA ILE A 196 -14.13 -3.93 6.72
C ILE A 196 -14.68 -2.77 7.56
N MET A 197 -15.51 -1.91 6.96
CA MET A 197 -16.12 -0.78 7.66
C MET A 197 -17.09 -1.22 8.74
N GLU A 198 -18.00 -2.14 8.39
CA GLU A 198 -19.00 -2.67 9.30
C GLU A 198 -18.36 -3.39 10.48
N ASN A 199 -17.35 -4.25 10.24
CA ASN A 199 -16.64 -4.97 11.30
C ASN A 199 -15.87 -4.06 12.25
N LYS A 200 -15.45 -2.87 11.78
CA LYS A 200 -14.86 -1.83 12.64
C LYS A 200 -15.90 -1.02 13.42
N GLY A 201 -17.19 -1.23 13.14
CA GLY A 201 -18.30 -0.53 13.80
C GLY A 201 -18.53 0.88 13.27
N PHE A 202 -18.08 1.18 12.04
CA PHE A 202 -18.36 2.47 11.41
C PHE A 202 -19.85 2.63 11.06
N VAL A 203 -20.35 3.86 11.16
CA VAL A 203 -21.71 4.19 10.71
C VAL A 203 -21.72 4.48 9.22
N ILE A 204 -22.19 3.53 8.42
CA ILE A 204 -22.32 3.67 6.96
C ILE A 204 -23.62 4.42 6.64
N VAL A 205 -23.49 5.72 6.35
CA VAL A 205 -24.62 6.61 6.05
C VAL A 205 -25.08 6.44 4.61
N ASN A 206 -24.13 6.28 3.68
CA ASN A 206 -24.41 6.06 2.26
C ASN A 206 -23.62 4.87 1.73
N SER A 207 -24.26 4.06 0.90
CA SER A 207 -23.65 2.88 0.29
C SER A 207 -24.22 2.66 -1.11
N ASP A 208 -23.93 3.60 -2.01
CA ASP A 208 -24.29 3.48 -3.42
C ASP A 208 -23.14 2.82 -4.19
N ILE A 209 -23.01 1.51 -3.95
CA ILE A 209 -21.94 0.66 -4.47
C ILE A 209 -22.47 -0.32 -5.52
N VAL A 210 -21.59 -0.82 -6.39
CA VAL A 210 -21.95 -1.77 -7.47
C VAL A 210 -23.08 -1.17 -8.31
N ARG A 211 -22.83 0.03 -8.83
CA ARG A 211 -23.82 0.85 -9.53
C ARG A 211 -24.16 0.20 -10.87
N GLU A 212 -25.44 0.29 -11.23
CA GLU A 212 -25.94 -0.11 -12.55
C GLU A 212 -25.75 1.00 -13.59
N GLU A 213 -25.57 2.24 -13.13
CA GLU A 213 -25.38 3.40 -13.99
C GLU A 213 -24.01 3.35 -14.67
N THR A 214 -23.97 3.79 -15.93
CA THR A 214 -22.74 3.85 -16.72
C THR A 214 -21.85 5.04 -16.35
N ASP A 215 -22.39 6.02 -15.64
CA ASP A 215 -21.67 7.24 -15.32
C ASP A 215 -20.68 6.99 -14.18
N SER A 216 -19.43 7.40 -14.38
CA SER A 216 -18.38 7.25 -13.37
C SER A 216 -18.69 8.07 -12.12
N ALA A 217 -18.63 7.44 -10.94
CA ALA A 217 -18.87 8.11 -9.68
C ALA A 217 -17.83 9.23 -9.44
N SER A 218 -18.30 10.36 -8.93
CA SER A 218 -17.46 11.49 -8.53
C SER A 218 -18.01 12.11 -7.25
N PHE A 219 -17.13 12.45 -6.32
CA PHE A 219 -17.48 12.70 -4.92
C PHE A 219 -16.54 13.72 -4.27
N ALA A 220 -17.05 14.56 -3.37
CA ALA A 220 -16.22 15.33 -2.45
C ALA A 220 -16.83 15.37 -1.05
N ILE A 221 -15.99 15.65 -0.05
CA ILE A 221 -16.36 15.76 1.36
C ILE A 221 -15.65 16.95 2.01
N ASP A 222 -16.40 17.75 2.77
CA ASP A 222 -15.90 18.91 3.51
C ASP A 222 -15.65 18.56 4.98
N ALA A 223 -14.40 18.64 5.45
CA ALA A 223 -14.02 18.30 6.81
C ALA A 223 -14.59 19.26 7.87
N ARG A 224 -15.07 20.44 7.50
CA ARG A 224 -15.63 21.41 8.44
C ARG A 224 -16.98 20.97 9.01
N ASN A 225 -17.80 20.35 8.17
CA ASN A 225 -19.21 20.09 8.45
C ASN A 225 -19.69 18.68 8.07
N GLY A 226 -18.91 17.92 7.29
CA GLY A 226 -19.30 16.61 6.78
C GLY A 226 -20.20 16.66 5.56
N ASN A 227 -20.38 17.84 4.95
CA ASN A 227 -21.17 17.95 3.72
C ASN A 227 -20.49 17.15 2.61
N VAL A 228 -21.32 16.48 1.82
CA VAL A 228 -20.88 15.66 0.69
C VAL A 228 -21.42 16.21 -0.61
N TYR A 229 -20.65 16.04 -1.68
CA TYR A 229 -20.97 16.58 -3.01
C TYR A 229 -20.89 15.45 -4.03
N SER A 230 -21.87 15.36 -4.92
CA SER A 230 -21.86 14.44 -6.05
C SER A 230 -21.62 15.18 -7.36
N ASN A 231 -21.28 14.46 -8.42
CA ASN A 231 -21.05 15.02 -9.77
C ASN A 231 -19.92 16.06 -9.81
N VAL A 232 -18.90 15.85 -8.97
CA VAL A 232 -17.67 16.67 -8.93
C VAL A 232 -16.88 16.45 -10.21
N ASN A 233 -16.53 17.54 -10.90
CA ASN A 233 -15.68 17.47 -12.09
C ASN A 233 -14.22 17.67 -11.72
N SER A 234 -13.32 17.20 -12.57
CA SER A 234 -11.87 17.45 -12.42
C SER A 234 -11.54 18.94 -12.35
N ASN A 235 -12.30 19.79 -13.07
CA ASN A 235 -12.12 21.24 -13.06
C ASN A 235 -12.47 21.89 -11.71
N ASP A 236 -13.33 21.24 -10.91
CA ASP A 236 -13.77 21.72 -9.60
C ASP A 236 -12.71 21.48 -8.52
N LEU A 237 -11.68 20.66 -8.80
CA LEU A 237 -10.69 20.20 -7.84
C LEU A 237 -9.27 20.70 -8.14
N ASP A 238 -8.52 21.09 -7.11
CA ASP A 238 -7.08 21.36 -7.25
C ASP A 238 -6.27 20.04 -7.27
N THR A 239 -5.84 19.67 -8.48
CA THR A 239 -5.05 18.46 -8.78
C THR A 239 -3.64 18.83 -9.29
N PRO A 240 -2.77 19.40 -8.46
CA PRO A 240 -1.43 19.78 -8.88
C PRO A 240 -0.64 18.53 -9.26
N ASN A 241 0.16 18.66 -10.32
CA ASN A 241 1.05 17.60 -10.82
C ASN A 241 0.31 16.28 -11.12
N ILE A 242 -0.92 16.36 -11.65
CA ILE A 242 -1.74 15.20 -11.98
C ILE A 242 -0.99 14.19 -12.85
N ASP A 243 -0.25 14.64 -13.87
CA ASP A 243 0.53 13.78 -14.77
C ASP A 243 1.60 12.99 -14.03
N ALA A 244 2.32 13.63 -13.11
CA ALA A 244 3.36 12.98 -12.31
C ALA A 244 2.75 11.93 -11.38
N ARG A 245 1.64 12.28 -10.70
CA ARG A 245 0.94 11.38 -9.78
C ARG A 245 0.37 10.15 -10.49
N LEU A 246 -0.26 10.34 -11.66
CA LEU A 246 -0.74 9.23 -12.50
C LEU A 246 0.42 8.38 -13.02
N THR A 247 1.53 9.00 -13.42
CA THR A 247 2.73 8.27 -13.90
C THR A 247 3.32 7.38 -12.80
N CYS A 248 3.39 7.86 -11.55
CA CYS A 248 3.83 7.06 -10.41
C CYS A 248 2.96 5.82 -10.14
N ARG A 249 1.73 5.80 -10.65
CA ARG A 249 0.80 4.66 -10.58
C ARG A 249 0.83 3.77 -11.84
N GLY A 250 1.67 4.08 -12.82
CA GLY A 250 1.66 3.40 -14.12
C GLY A 250 0.46 3.77 -15.00
N LEU A 251 -0.26 4.84 -14.67
CA LEU A 251 -1.44 5.35 -15.39
C LEU A 251 -1.11 6.56 -16.29
N GLY A 252 0.18 6.85 -16.50
CA GLY A 252 0.65 7.98 -17.32
C GLY A 252 0.17 7.89 -18.78
N ALA A 253 0.32 9.01 -19.51
CA ALA A 253 -0.30 9.40 -20.78
C ALA A 253 -0.25 8.43 -22.01
N GLY A 254 0.12 7.16 -21.84
CA GLY A 254 -0.12 6.08 -22.80
C GLY A 254 -1.45 5.35 -22.62
N GLY A 255 -2.15 5.50 -21.49
CA GLY A 255 -3.38 4.76 -21.17
C GLY A 255 -4.68 5.57 -21.15
N VAL A 256 -4.60 6.90 -21.12
CA VAL A 256 -5.76 7.80 -21.12
C VAL A 256 -5.65 8.72 -22.33
N THR A 257 -6.21 8.30 -23.47
CA THR A 257 -6.29 9.14 -24.66
C THR A 257 -7.30 10.27 -24.40
N GLY A 258 -6.81 11.37 -23.87
CA GLY A 258 -7.58 12.60 -23.74
C GLY A 258 -7.20 13.37 -22.48
N LEU A 259 -6.04 14.03 -22.50
CA LEU A 259 -5.75 15.31 -21.82
C LEU A 259 -4.33 15.74 -22.25
N SER A 260 -4.19 16.93 -22.84
CA SER A 260 -2.94 17.41 -23.44
C SER A 260 -1.92 17.84 -22.37
N LYS A 261 -0.67 17.42 -22.57
CA LYS A 261 0.51 17.74 -21.76
C LYS A 261 0.79 19.25 -21.71
N ILE A 262 0.95 19.80 -20.51
CA ILE A 262 1.81 20.96 -20.24
C ILE A 262 2.66 20.61 -19.01
N TYR A 263 3.97 20.52 -19.21
CA TYR A 263 4.95 20.37 -18.13
C TYR A 263 5.31 21.74 -17.58
N ASP A 264 5.16 21.95 -16.27
CA ASP A 264 6.02 22.88 -15.54
C ASP A 264 6.33 22.32 -14.14
N SER A 265 7.58 22.45 -13.76
CA SER A 265 8.23 21.77 -12.64
C SER A 265 8.47 22.75 -11.49
N ARG A 266 7.89 22.49 -10.31
CA ARG A 266 8.43 22.84 -8.97
C ARG A 266 7.52 22.33 -7.83
N ILE A 267 8.01 21.41 -7.01
CA ILE A 267 7.61 21.12 -5.60
C ILE A 267 8.93 20.73 -4.89
N TYR A 268 9.33 21.16 -3.69
CA TYR A 268 8.66 21.45 -2.42
C TYR A 268 9.51 22.47 -1.62
N SER A 269 8.89 23.23 -0.71
CA SER A 269 9.46 23.46 0.63
C SER A 269 8.38 23.94 1.60
N SER A 270 8.35 23.30 2.78
CA SER A 270 7.69 23.80 3.98
C SER A 270 8.26 25.16 4.37
N SER A 271 7.39 26.15 4.56
CA SER A 271 7.69 27.31 5.39
C SER A 271 6.58 27.45 6.44
N ARG A 272 6.94 27.06 7.66
CA ARG A 272 6.40 27.67 8.88
C ARG A 272 6.84 29.13 8.82
N GLU A 273 5.90 30.05 8.62
CA GLU A 273 6.14 31.46 8.95
C GLU A 273 5.26 31.86 10.13
N SER A 274 5.99 32.29 11.16
CA SER A 274 5.56 32.81 12.45
C SER A 274 4.78 34.10 12.32
N SER A 275 3.67 34.19 13.04
CA SER A 275 2.92 35.43 13.28
C SER A 275 3.77 36.44 14.08
N PRO A 276 3.67 37.75 13.80
CA PRO A 276 4.29 38.77 14.64
C PRO A 276 3.42 39.07 15.88
N LYS A 277 4.08 39.23 17.03
CA LYS A 277 3.54 39.84 18.25
C LYS A 277 4.21 41.21 18.45
N GLU A 278 3.37 42.22 18.65
CA GLU A 278 3.61 43.54 19.25
C GLU A 278 2.28 43.80 20.01
N ASP A 279 2.17 44.25 21.26
CA ASP A 279 3.08 44.88 22.23
C ASP A 279 2.63 44.45 23.64
N GLU A 280 3.54 44.25 24.59
CA GLU A 280 3.23 44.57 25.98
C GLU A 280 4.49 44.81 26.83
N GLU A 281 4.27 45.71 27.78
CA GLU A 281 5.17 46.59 28.50
C GLU A 281 6.19 45.91 29.43
N TYR A 282 7.34 46.57 29.54
CA TYR A 282 8.51 46.24 30.34
C TYR A 282 8.24 46.48 31.84
N THR A 283 8.50 45.50 32.72
CA THR A 283 9.02 45.79 34.08
C THR A 283 10.01 44.70 34.51
N ALA A 284 11.18 45.16 34.94
CA ALA A 284 12.29 44.34 35.42
C ALA A 284 12.19 44.13 36.95
N THR A 285 12.58 42.95 37.43
CA THR A 285 13.25 42.82 38.73
C THR A 285 14.06 41.53 38.81
N GLU A 286 15.13 41.60 39.59
CA GLU A 286 16.37 40.82 39.53
C GLU A 286 16.36 39.46 40.26
N ALA A 287 17.43 38.71 39.97
CA ALA A 287 18.15 37.74 40.82
C ALA A 287 17.55 36.35 41.02
N SER A 288 18.25 35.29 40.59
CA SER A 288 19.41 34.76 41.33
C SER A 288 20.06 33.59 40.58
N SER A 289 21.37 33.50 40.74
CA SER A 289 22.32 32.50 40.26
C SER A 289 22.05 31.09 40.78
N PHE A 290 22.22 30.08 39.92
CA PHE A 290 22.77 28.78 40.31
C PHE A 290 23.55 28.18 39.13
N ASP A 291 24.86 28.04 39.32
CA ASP A 291 25.73 27.19 38.51
C ASP A 291 25.35 25.73 38.74
N ASP A 292 25.28 24.95 37.66
CA ASP A 292 25.72 23.56 37.70
C ASP A 292 26.19 23.11 36.32
N ASN A 293 27.43 22.62 36.33
CA ASN A 293 28.08 21.92 35.23
C ASN A 293 27.30 20.64 34.91
N ASP A 294 27.00 20.39 33.64
CA ASP A 294 26.97 19.02 33.16
C ASP A 294 27.39 18.88 31.70
N SER A 295 28.26 17.90 31.49
CA SER A 295 28.94 17.55 30.25
C SER A 295 28.05 16.69 29.36
N LEU A 296 27.84 17.08 28.09
CA LEU A 296 27.37 16.14 27.06
C LEU A 296 28.07 16.41 25.72
N LEU A 297 28.60 15.30 25.18
CA LEU A 297 29.31 15.16 23.92
C LEU A 297 28.44 15.57 22.72
N GLU A 298 28.92 16.53 21.93
CA GLU A 298 28.46 16.75 20.56
C GLU A 298 28.98 15.60 19.67
N SER A 299 28.08 14.75 19.18
CA SER A 299 28.38 13.86 18.05
C SER A 299 28.28 14.66 16.75
N SER A 300 29.41 14.96 16.14
CA SER A 300 29.49 15.58 14.82
C SER A 300 29.00 14.60 13.74
N ASP A 301 27.87 14.91 13.09
CA ASP A 301 27.40 14.24 11.90
C ASP A 301 28.36 14.50 10.72
N ILE A 302 29.04 13.45 10.26
CA ILE A 302 29.86 13.51 9.04
C ILE A 302 28.92 13.40 7.84
N THR A 303 28.65 14.53 7.19
CA THR A 303 27.97 14.57 5.89
C THR A 303 28.99 14.40 4.77
N ILE A 304 28.95 13.26 4.08
CA ILE A 304 29.76 13.02 2.88
C ILE A 304 29.14 13.81 1.73
N SER A 305 29.92 14.72 1.14
CA SER A 305 29.45 15.52 0.01
C SER A 305 29.20 14.66 -1.22
N SER A 306 28.23 15.04 -2.07
CA SER A 306 27.92 14.31 -3.30
C SER A 306 29.12 14.17 -4.25
N ASN A 307 30.11 15.05 -4.14
CA ASN A 307 31.35 14.96 -4.91
C ASN A 307 32.30 13.85 -4.43
N GLU A 308 32.32 13.55 -3.13
CA GLU A 308 33.09 12.42 -2.60
C GLU A 308 32.44 11.08 -2.93
N LEU A 309 31.11 10.99 -2.85
CA LEU A 309 30.37 9.79 -3.26
C LEU A 309 30.60 9.46 -4.74
N ASN A 310 30.60 10.47 -5.61
CA ASN A 310 30.85 10.28 -7.04
C ASN A 310 32.31 9.87 -7.34
N LYS A 311 33.30 10.35 -6.56
CA LYS A 311 34.69 9.89 -6.67
C LYS A 311 34.83 8.41 -6.30
N ILE A 312 34.12 7.95 -5.27
CA ILE A 312 34.12 6.55 -4.84
C ILE A 312 33.49 5.65 -5.92
N ILE A 313 32.31 6.02 -6.44
CA ILE A 313 31.61 5.28 -7.51
C ILE A 313 32.47 5.20 -8.77
N ASN A 314 33.13 6.29 -9.16
CA ASN A 314 33.97 6.32 -10.36
C ASN A 314 35.30 5.55 -10.17
N SER A 315 35.89 5.58 -8.97
CA SER A 315 37.05 4.75 -8.63
C SER A 315 36.70 3.25 -8.73
N TYR A 316 35.52 2.86 -8.27
CA TYR A 316 35.04 1.48 -8.35
C TYR A 316 34.80 1.03 -9.80
N LYS A 317 34.09 1.83 -10.60
CA LYS A 317 33.85 1.55 -12.03
C LYS A 317 35.15 1.45 -12.84
N SER A 318 36.17 2.25 -12.50
CA SER A 318 37.47 2.23 -13.17
C SER A 318 38.29 0.96 -12.87
N LYS A 319 38.08 0.35 -11.71
CA LYS A 319 38.81 -0.86 -11.25
C LYS A 319 38.10 -2.16 -11.62
N HIS A 320 36.82 -2.10 -11.96
CA HIS A 320 36.00 -3.26 -12.27
C HIS A 320 35.14 -3.05 -13.54
N PRO A 321 35.78 -2.98 -14.74
CA PRO A 321 35.07 -2.89 -16.01
C PRO A 321 34.39 -4.23 -16.32
N LEU A 322 33.12 -4.33 -15.93
CA LEU A 322 32.11 -5.35 -16.27
C LEU A 322 32.59 -6.75 -16.70
N ASN A 323 32.47 -7.73 -15.81
CA ASN A 323 31.88 -9.04 -16.13
C ASN A 323 31.34 -9.68 -14.84
N ILE A 324 30.02 -9.63 -14.62
CA ILE A 324 29.37 -9.92 -13.31
C ILE A 324 29.25 -11.43 -13.03
N PHE A 325 29.78 -12.32 -13.87
CA PHE A 325 29.57 -13.77 -13.72
C PHE A 325 30.83 -14.60 -13.50
N ASN A 326 31.89 -14.02 -12.95
CA ASN A 326 32.99 -14.86 -12.44
C ASN A 326 33.82 -14.17 -11.36
N ILE A 327 33.26 -13.98 -10.16
CA ILE A 327 34.06 -13.57 -9.00
C ILE A 327 33.69 -14.43 -7.79
N ARG A 328 34.73 -14.82 -7.03
CA ARG A 328 34.64 -15.68 -5.84
C ARG A 328 33.82 -15.01 -4.73
N PRO A 329 33.11 -15.78 -3.87
CA PRO A 329 32.20 -15.27 -2.83
C PRO A 329 32.77 -14.23 -1.87
N SER A 330 34.10 -14.15 -1.72
CA SER A 330 34.76 -13.20 -0.83
C SER A 330 34.72 -11.74 -1.32
N SER A 331 34.44 -11.48 -2.60
CA SER A 331 34.39 -10.11 -3.16
C SER A 331 33.04 -9.41 -2.97
N GLU A 332 31.93 -10.15 -2.98
CA GLU A 332 30.58 -9.58 -2.82
C GLU A 332 30.37 -9.06 -1.40
N ILE A 333 30.85 -9.79 -0.39
CA ILE A 333 30.79 -9.38 1.02
C ILE A 333 31.66 -8.14 1.25
N ALA A 334 32.83 -8.07 0.61
CA ALA A 334 33.69 -6.90 0.69
C ALA A 334 33.04 -5.66 0.03
N ALA A 335 32.36 -5.84 -1.12
CA ALA A 335 31.65 -4.77 -1.81
C ALA A 335 30.43 -4.26 -1.03
N LEU A 336 29.65 -5.17 -0.42
CA LEU A 336 28.51 -4.80 0.44
C LEU A 336 28.98 -4.03 1.69
N ARG A 337 30.10 -4.42 2.32
CA ARG A 337 30.67 -3.70 3.46
C ARG A 337 31.18 -2.31 3.11
N GLU A 338 31.82 -2.19 1.96
CA GLU A 338 32.30 -0.92 1.45
C GLU A 338 31.12 0.02 1.15
N LEU A 339 30.00 -0.52 0.66
CA LEU A 339 28.76 0.23 0.44
C LEU A 339 28.14 0.78 1.74
N VAL A 340 28.29 0.08 2.87
CA VAL A 340 27.72 0.48 4.17
C VAL A 340 28.75 0.95 5.22
N GLY A 341 30.02 1.11 4.84
CA GLY A 341 31.07 1.66 5.69
C GLY A 341 31.57 0.75 6.83
N VAL A 342 31.42 -0.58 6.71
CA VAL A 342 31.76 -1.53 7.79
C VAL A 342 33.21 -2.04 7.67
N PRO A 343 34.04 -2.02 8.75
CA PRO A 343 35.42 -2.48 8.71
C PRO A 343 35.57 -3.97 8.34
N ARG A 344 36.62 -4.31 7.59
CA ARG A 344 36.84 -5.66 7.01
C ARG A 344 37.07 -6.81 8.00
N LYS A 345 37.22 -6.55 9.30
CA LYS A 345 37.78 -7.52 10.25
C LYS A 345 36.78 -8.49 10.90
N ASP A 346 35.48 -8.20 10.89
CA ASP A 346 34.47 -9.08 11.48
C ASP A 346 33.66 -9.79 10.38
N THR A 347 33.22 -11.03 10.55
CA THR A 347 32.51 -11.81 9.50
C THR A 347 30.98 -11.71 9.58
N SER A 348 30.42 -11.19 10.67
CA SER A 348 28.97 -11.02 10.85
C SER A 348 28.49 -9.61 10.47
N PHE A 349 27.23 -9.50 10.04
CA PHE A 349 26.49 -8.24 9.98
C PHE A 349 25.50 -8.20 11.15
N THR A 350 25.42 -7.07 11.83
CA THR A 350 24.37 -6.75 12.81
C THR A 350 23.04 -6.50 12.10
N ARG A 351 21.92 -6.62 12.83
CA ARG A 351 20.58 -6.29 12.30
C ARG A 351 20.52 -4.86 11.73
N GLU A 352 21.18 -3.92 12.41
CA GLU A 352 21.21 -2.52 12.00
C GLU A 352 21.97 -2.32 10.69
N GLU A 353 23.08 -3.04 10.48
CA GLU A 353 23.83 -2.97 9.22
C GLU A 353 23.05 -3.58 8.04
N ILE A 354 22.29 -4.65 8.28
CA ILE A 354 21.40 -5.25 7.27
C ILE A 354 20.26 -4.27 6.92
N ALA A 355 19.66 -3.61 7.91
CA ALA A 355 18.63 -2.60 7.68
C ALA A 355 19.18 -1.45 6.81
N LYS A 356 20.38 -0.95 7.12
CA LYS A 356 21.06 0.09 6.33
C LYS A 356 21.34 -0.35 4.88
N CYS A 357 21.79 -1.58 4.67
CA CYS A 357 21.95 -2.16 3.32
C CYS A 357 20.64 -2.11 2.54
N ILE A 358 19.52 -2.49 3.17
CA ILE A 358 18.22 -2.53 2.52
C ILE A 358 17.72 -1.10 2.21
N GLU A 359 17.86 -0.15 3.14
CA GLU A 359 17.47 1.26 2.93
C GLU A 359 18.23 1.93 1.77
N SER A 360 19.49 1.53 1.54
CA SER A 360 20.31 2.07 0.46
C SER A 360 19.70 1.87 -0.94
N ALA A 361 18.77 0.91 -1.09
CA ALA A 361 18.02 0.69 -2.33
C ALA A 361 16.90 1.72 -2.59
N ARG A 362 16.63 2.64 -1.66
CA ARG A 362 15.73 3.81 -1.79
C ARG A 362 14.33 3.54 -2.37
N SER A 363 13.80 2.34 -2.17
CA SER A 363 12.41 2.01 -2.52
C SER A 363 11.52 2.03 -1.28
N CYS A 364 10.23 2.35 -1.46
CA CYS A 364 9.24 2.33 -0.37
C CYS A 364 9.19 0.95 0.33
N LYS A 365 9.25 -0.15 -0.44
CA LYS A 365 9.31 -1.52 0.08
C LYS A 365 10.60 -1.81 0.85
N SER A 366 11.71 -1.21 0.44
CA SER A 366 13.00 -1.34 1.14
C SER A 366 12.97 -0.62 2.49
N GLN A 367 12.37 0.56 2.55
CA GLN A 367 12.21 1.32 3.80
C GLN A 367 11.30 0.58 4.80
N GLU A 368 10.18 0.04 4.34
CA GLU A 368 9.28 -0.78 5.16
C GLU A 368 10.00 -2.02 5.74
N ARG A 369 10.78 -2.73 4.92
CA ARG A 369 11.57 -3.90 5.36
C ARG A 369 12.66 -3.53 6.37
N ALA A 370 13.33 -2.40 6.19
CA ALA A 370 14.33 -1.93 7.14
C ALA A 370 13.70 -1.59 8.50
N GLN A 371 12.52 -0.97 8.51
CA GLN A 371 11.77 -0.71 9.73
C GLN A 371 11.36 -2.01 10.44
N ILE A 372 10.93 -3.04 9.71
CA ILE A 372 10.60 -4.36 10.28
C ILE A 372 11.82 -5.01 10.93
N ILE A 373 13.00 -4.92 10.30
CA ILE A 373 14.26 -5.49 10.81
C ILE A 373 14.75 -4.76 12.06
N ARG A 374 14.48 -3.44 12.17
CA ARG A 374 14.80 -2.63 13.34
C ARG A 374 13.87 -2.84 14.53
N GLY A 375 12.62 -3.27 14.31
CA GLY A 375 11.66 -3.52 15.39
C GLY A 375 12.04 -4.74 16.23
N GLU A 376 12.18 -4.56 17.55
CA GLU A 376 12.62 -5.62 18.49
C GLU A 376 11.60 -6.77 18.64
N ASP A 377 10.32 -6.56 18.29
CA ASP A 377 9.22 -7.51 18.52
C ASP A 377 8.70 -8.27 17.27
N SER A 378 9.41 -8.22 16.14
CA SER A 378 8.96 -8.97 14.95
C SER A 378 9.28 -10.47 15.05
N PHE A 379 8.36 -11.24 15.66
CA PHE A 379 8.35 -12.72 15.59
C PHE A 379 8.14 -13.28 14.18
N GLN A 380 7.85 -12.42 13.20
CA GLN A 380 7.72 -12.83 11.80
C GLN A 380 9.09 -12.80 11.11
N LYS A 381 9.67 -13.99 10.92
CA LYS A 381 10.73 -14.18 9.93
C LYS A 381 10.20 -13.70 8.56
N PRO A 382 10.93 -12.83 7.83
CA PRO A 382 10.54 -12.41 6.50
C PRO A 382 10.34 -13.62 5.59
N THR A 383 9.16 -13.75 5.00
CA THR A 383 8.88 -14.77 3.99
C THR A 383 9.40 -14.29 2.64
N SER A 384 10.35 -15.06 2.11
CA SER A 384 11.26 -14.75 1.01
C SER A 384 10.60 -14.37 -0.31
N ASN A 385 11.13 -13.35 -0.98
CA ASN A 385 11.25 -13.30 -2.44
C ASN A 385 12.45 -12.43 -2.87
N GLY A 386 13.47 -13.09 -3.43
CA GLY A 386 14.61 -12.49 -4.14
C GLY A 386 15.83 -12.14 -3.29
N THR A 387 15.71 -11.15 -2.40
CA THR A 387 16.84 -10.66 -1.59
C THR A 387 17.18 -11.61 -0.43
N ASP A 388 16.16 -12.28 0.11
CA ASP A 388 16.32 -13.20 1.25
C ASP A 388 17.02 -14.49 0.85
N GLU A 389 16.96 -14.94 -0.41
CA GLU A 389 17.67 -16.15 -0.83
C GLU A 389 19.19 -15.91 -0.88
N VAL A 390 19.60 -14.69 -1.28
CA VAL A 390 21.01 -14.26 -1.24
C VAL A 390 21.48 -14.11 0.20
N LEU A 391 20.70 -13.44 1.06
CA LEU A 391 21.05 -13.26 2.47
C LEU A 391 21.00 -14.58 3.27
N MET A 392 20.06 -15.48 2.98
CA MET A 392 19.98 -16.82 3.59
C MET A 392 21.08 -17.75 3.08
N ARG A 393 21.52 -17.64 1.81
CA ARG A 393 22.71 -18.34 1.33
C ARG A 393 23.97 -17.86 2.02
N ILE A 394 24.12 -16.54 2.21
CA ILE A 394 25.21 -15.94 2.98
C ILE A 394 25.17 -16.46 4.43
N GLN A 395 24.01 -16.43 5.09
CA GLN A 395 23.86 -16.92 6.46
C GLN A 395 24.12 -18.43 6.60
N LYS A 396 23.67 -19.25 5.65
CA LYS A 396 23.93 -20.72 5.61
C LYS A 396 25.42 -21.03 5.40
N MET A 397 26.11 -20.27 4.54
CA MET A 397 27.56 -20.39 4.34
C MET A 397 28.35 -20.00 5.59
N LEU A 398 27.86 -19.03 6.36
CA LEU A 398 28.47 -18.59 7.63
C LEU A 398 28.20 -19.54 8.81
N SER A 399 27.15 -20.36 8.74
CA SER A 399 26.71 -21.24 9.85
C SER A 399 27.23 -22.68 9.74
N THR A 400 28.00 -23.02 8.70
CA THR A 400 28.53 -24.38 8.53
C THR A 400 29.89 -24.47 9.24
N PRO A 401 30.06 -25.29 10.29
CA PRO A 401 31.36 -25.47 10.91
C PRO A 401 32.35 -26.02 9.89
N LYS A 402 33.54 -25.41 9.78
CA LYS A 402 34.64 -26.02 9.04
C LYS A 402 34.97 -27.34 9.75
N ILE A 403 34.67 -28.46 9.11
CA ILE A 403 35.24 -29.74 9.50
C ILE A 403 36.73 -29.61 9.24
N GLU A 404 37.49 -29.37 10.30
CA GLU A 404 38.94 -29.42 10.26
C GLU A 404 39.34 -30.83 9.88
N SER A 405 39.86 -30.99 8.66
CA SER A 405 40.59 -32.19 8.27
C SER A 405 41.82 -32.29 9.16
N GLN A 406 41.75 -33.16 10.15
CA GLN A 406 42.92 -33.62 10.89
C GLN A 406 43.86 -34.30 9.89
N HIS A 407 44.94 -33.62 9.53
CA HIS A 407 46.14 -34.26 9.01
C HIS A 407 47.14 -34.41 10.14
N SER A 408 47.53 -35.65 10.42
CA SER A 408 48.84 -36.04 10.92
C SER A 408 49.04 -37.54 10.64
N PRO A 409 50.26 -38.03 10.37
CA PRO A 409 51.54 -37.32 10.24
C PRO A 409 51.92 -37.00 8.79
#